data_AF-A0AAD9G564-F1
#
_entry.id   AF-A0AAD9G564-F1
#
_cell.length_a   1.000
_cell.length_b   1.000
_cell.length_c   1.000
_cell.angle_alpha   90.00
_cell.angle_beta   90.00
_cell.angle_gamma   90.00
#
_symmetry.space_group_name_H-M   'P 1'
#
loop_
_entity.id
_entity.type
_entity.pdbx_description
1 polymer ?
#
loop_
_entity_poly.entity_id
_entity_poly.type
_entity_poly.pdbx_seq_one_letter_code
_entity_poly.pdbx_strand_id
1 'polypeptide(L)'
;MAGTTSQMDDVDLNFLSDLLFQDSDVLNSAVPSASMAPSPSSSNHSTASSESVDSTELILALGSERKRKAATPPNSAENDDQLDEKDERRRMLSAKNARHYRSRKKNELVTLREQVQCFEEQLKMLRMKHKVLRADSAVACWEEKAIAQRLKRRHVEEINEKLQQALFTHTSFVRNLRSIFTDSAPPSSALNMRHYLHMYTQLRKDPELRARDLEAIGTAAKVDRAMQVVLRETSTIPVSTAPKILFQELDLGVEGLGKTSTAVYAFNTRDAKKAFSVATKTILTTCGVWPDHARIESSTKFVDVPPTEFNVQYGITKHRYEHNTTKVQACTEARDLYYSRMIGSCGVLVWDFVDTDDLYPLKCTTFIKRNTVGALVLRPEMCPDGVERMVCRNICTDMQVLRNSPKPALDVAEFALLEDMMVYESIKEGATDWQDTVVM
;
A
#
# COMPACT_ATOMS: atom_id res chain seq x y z
N MET A 1 37.69 4.73 -13.20
CA MET A 1 37.18 4.03 -14.40
C MET A 1 35.85 3.37 -14.04
N ALA A 2 34.99 3.09 -15.02
CA ALA A 2 33.62 2.66 -14.76
C ALA A 2 33.50 1.21 -14.28
N GLY A 3 32.62 0.98 -13.30
CA GLY A 3 32.01 -0.34 -13.06
C GLY A 3 30.61 -0.34 -13.68
N THR A 4 30.43 -1.04 -14.79
CA THR A 4 29.16 -1.07 -15.52
C THR A 4 28.11 -1.89 -14.78
N THR A 5 26.94 -1.30 -14.58
CA THR A 5 25.73 -1.96 -14.06
C THR A 5 25.30 -3.13 -14.94
N SER A 6 24.98 -4.26 -14.33
CA SER A 6 24.20 -5.31 -15.01
C SER A 6 22.72 -4.89 -15.02
N GLN A 7 22.39 -3.98 -15.92
CA GLN A 7 21.01 -3.73 -16.31
C GLN A 7 20.44 -5.04 -16.87
N MET A 8 19.35 -5.52 -16.27
CA MET A 8 18.66 -6.75 -16.66
C MET A 8 17.30 -6.30 -17.20
N ASP A 9 17.02 -6.65 -18.45
CA ASP A 9 16.29 -5.76 -19.35
C ASP A 9 14.77 -5.70 -19.12
N ASP A 10 14.21 -4.48 -19.07
CA ASP A 10 12.75 -4.22 -19.17
C ASP A 10 12.12 -4.80 -20.46
N VAL A 11 12.95 -5.13 -21.45
CA VAL A 11 12.56 -5.67 -22.76
C VAL A 11 11.83 -7.01 -22.64
N ASP A 12 12.23 -7.89 -21.72
CA ASP A 12 11.61 -9.22 -21.57
C ASP A 12 10.18 -9.14 -20.99
N LEU A 13 9.85 -8.08 -20.24
CA LEU A 13 8.48 -7.85 -19.75
C LEU A 13 7.55 -7.29 -20.85
N ASN A 14 8.07 -6.42 -21.73
CA ASN A 14 7.29 -5.90 -22.85
C ASN A 14 6.95 -6.99 -23.89
N PHE A 15 7.82 -7.98 -24.10
CA PHE A 15 7.55 -9.08 -25.02
C PHE A 15 6.31 -9.91 -24.61
N LEU A 16 6.16 -10.18 -23.30
CA LEU A 16 4.98 -10.87 -22.75
C LEU A 16 3.71 -10.01 -22.74
N SER A 17 3.86 -8.68 -22.77
CA SER A 17 2.75 -7.75 -23.00
C SER A 17 2.22 -7.90 -24.43
N ASP A 18 3.05 -7.60 -25.44
CA ASP A 18 2.59 -7.47 -26.84
C ASP A 18 1.95 -8.77 -27.39
N LEU A 19 2.45 -9.93 -26.96
CA LEU A 19 1.90 -11.25 -27.33
C LEU A 19 0.45 -11.48 -26.82
N LEU A 20 -0.04 -10.67 -25.88
CA LEU A 20 -1.40 -10.73 -25.33
C LEU A 20 -2.33 -9.62 -25.85
N PHE A 21 -1.85 -8.70 -26.70
CA PHE A 21 -2.63 -7.57 -27.21
C PHE A 21 -3.07 -7.69 -28.68
N GLN A 22 -2.50 -8.60 -29.48
CA GLN A 22 -2.79 -8.65 -30.92
C GLN A 22 -4.17 -9.25 -31.30
N ASP A 23 -4.84 -9.97 -30.40
CA ASP A 23 -6.09 -10.70 -30.70
C ASP A 23 -7.40 -9.89 -30.52
N SER A 24 -7.35 -8.61 -30.12
CA SER A 24 -8.56 -7.87 -29.67
C SER A 24 -9.35 -7.10 -30.72
N ASP A 25 -8.77 -6.76 -31.87
CA ASP A 25 -9.28 -5.63 -32.68
C ASP A 25 -10.28 -6.00 -33.79
N VAL A 26 -10.72 -7.27 -33.87
CA VAL A 26 -11.64 -7.74 -34.92
C VAL A 26 -12.81 -8.59 -34.39
N LEU A 27 -13.75 -7.97 -33.67
CA LEU A 27 -15.19 -8.05 -34.01
C LEU A 27 -16.05 -7.05 -33.21
N ASN A 28 -16.83 -6.22 -33.91
CA ASN A 28 -17.83 -5.35 -33.32
C ASN A 28 -19.16 -5.50 -34.07
N SER A 29 -20.13 -6.21 -33.48
CA SER A 29 -21.55 -6.20 -33.90
C SER A 29 -22.44 -6.63 -32.73
N ALA A 30 -23.60 -5.98 -32.58
CA ALA A 30 -24.67 -6.36 -31.65
C ALA A 30 -25.67 -7.31 -32.37
N VAL A 31 -26.75 -7.87 -31.79
CA VAL A 31 -27.47 -7.66 -30.50
C VAL A 31 -27.93 -9.06 -29.96
N PRO A 32 -29.12 -9.29 -29.36
CA PRO A 32 -29.57 -9.00 -28.00
C PRO A 32 -29.76 -10.26 -27.10
N SER A 33 -30.21 -10.05 -25.86
CA SER A 33 -30.43 -11.05 -24.80
C SER A 33 -31.60 -12.03 -25.03
N ALA A 34 -31.49 -13.24 -24.46
CA ALA A 34 -32.62 -14.07 -24.02
C ALA A 34 -32.25 -14.88 -22.76
N SER A 35 -33.23 -15.17 -21.91
CA SER A 35 -33.07 -15.91 -20.64
C SER A 35 -33.64 -17.32 -20.72
N MET A 36 -33.05 -18.29 -20.03
CA MET A 36 -33.73 -19.27 -19.15
C MET A 36 -32.70 -20.13 -18.38
N ALA A 37 -33.01 -20.49 -17.14
CA ALA A 37 -32.46 -21.67 -16.47
C ALA A 37 -33.50 -22.81 -16.56
N PRO A 38 -33.11 -24.09 -16.43
CA PRO A 38 -33.12 -24.68 -15.08
C PRO A 38 -32.04 -25.75 -14.82
N SER A 39 -31.85 -26.07 -13.54
CA SER A 39 -31.23 -27.34 -13.10
C SER A 39 -32.24 -28.50 -13.23
N PRO A 40 -31.78 -29.76 -13.26
CA PRO A 40 -31.94 -30.55 -12.03
C PRO A 40 -30.76 -31.51 -11.71
N SER A 41 -30.82 -32.08 -10.51
CA SER A 41 -29.87 -33.03 -9.92
C SER A 41 -30.29 -34.50 -10.06
N SER A 42 -29.33 -35.45 -10.11
CA SER A 42 -29.32 -36.63 -9.20
C SER A 42 -28.14 -37.62 -9.36
N SER A 43 -27.50 -37.94 -8.23
CA SER A 43 -27.08 -39.29 -7.75
C SER A 43 -26.05 -40.19 -8.47
N ASN A 44 -24.89 -40.33 -7.81
CA ASN A 44 -24.33 -41.56 -7.18
C ASN A 44 -23.38 -42.55 -7.92
N HIS A 45 -22.36 -42.99 -7.13
CA HIS A 45 -21.51 -44.20 -7.25
C HIS A 45 -20.55 -44.28 -8.47
N SER A 46 -19.37 -44.93 -8.45
CA SER A 46 -18.50 -45.57 -7.42
C SER A 46 -17.18 -45.99 -8.12
N THR A 47 -15.99 -46.27 -7.53
CA THR A 47 -15.34 -46.15 -6.19
C THR A 47 -13.84 -46.50 -6.34
N ALA A 48 -12.99 -46.22 -5.33
CA ALA A 48 -11.63 -46.76 -5.12
C ALA A 48 -10.52 -46.30 -6.10
N SER A 49 -9.21 -46.32 -5.77
CA SER A 49 -8.47 -46.37 -4.50
C SER A 49 -6.97 -46.04 -4.75
N SER A 50 -6.14 -46.12 -3.71
CA SER A 50 -4.68 -45.80 -3.65
C SER A 50 -4.43 -44.30 -3.46
N GLU A 51 -3.62 -43.82 -2.51
CA GLU A 51 -3.03 -44.26 -1.23
C GLU A 51 -1.88 -43.26 -1.00
N SER A 52 -1.72 -42.77 0.23
CA SER A 52 -0.71 -41.75 0.54
C SER A 52 0.53 -42.37 1.18
N VAL A 53 1.72 -41.91 0.78
CA VAL A 53 2.87 -41.87 1.69
C VAL A 53 3.62 -40.55 1.52
N ASP A 54 4.23 -40.10 2.62
CA ASP A 54 4.88 -38.81 2.78
C ASP A 54 6.40 -38.98 3.05
N SER A 55 7.09 -37.86 3.23
CA SER A 55 8.23 -37.66 4.14
C SER A 55 9.64 -37.52 3.53
N THR A 56 9.96 -36.25 3.26
CA THR A 56 11.13 -35.53 3.84
C THR A 56 12.55 -35.77 3.28
N GLU A 57 13.39 -34.76 3.52
CA GLU A 57 14.77 -34.56 3.07
C GLU A 57 15.80 -35.56 3.65
N LEU A 58 16.98 -35.60 3.02
CA LEU A 58 18.23 -35.71 3.78
C LEU A 58 19.38 -34.91 3.11
N ILE A 59 19.95 -33.97 3.85
CA ILE A 59 21.14 -33.19 3.46
C ILE A 59 22.40 -33.99 3.81
N LEU A 60 23.34 -34.13 2.86
CA LEU A 60 24.73 -34.45 3.17
C LEU A 60 25.70 -33.58 2.35
N ALA A 61 26.47 -32.76 3.05
CA ALA A 61 27.60 -32.04 2.49
C ALA A 61 28.90 -32.81 2.74
N LEU A 62 29.77 -32.89 1.73
CA LEU A 62 31.15 -33.34 1.87
C LEU A 62 32.10 -32.30 1.25
N GLY A 63 32.82 -31.58 2.11
CA GLY A 63 33.88 -30.67 1.70
C GLY A 63 35.18 -31.43 1.34
N SER A 64 36.06 -30.78 0.58
CA SER A 64 37.39 -31.30 0.27
C SER A 64 38.45 -30.24 0.60
N GLU A 65 39.36 -30.58 1.52
CA GLU A 65 40.37 -29.65 2.03
C GLU A 65 41.45 -29.33 0.98
N ARG A 66 41.92 -28.07 0.95
CA ARG A 66 43.15 -27.69 0.24
C ARG A 66 44.22 -27.22 1.21
N LYS A 67 45.11 -28.16 1.55
CA LYS A 67 46.27 -28.00 2.43
C LYS A 67 47.27 -26.99 1.83
N ARG A 68 47.52 -25.88 2.54
CA ARG A 68 48.54 -24.87 2.17
C ARG A 68 49.94 -25.36 2.50
N LYS A 69 50.95 -24.95 1.72
CA LYS A 69 52.37 -24.97 2.11
C LYS A 69 53.12 -23.81 1.43
N ALA A 70 54.01 -23.15 2.17
CA ALA A 70 54.95 -22.11 1.73
C ALA A 70 56.38 -22.50 2.22
N ALA A 71 57.51 -21.88 1.83
CA ALA A 71 57.77 -20.77 0.89
C ALA A 71 58.80 -21.25 -0.19
N THR A 72 59.86 -20.58 -0.69
CA THR A 72 60.58 -19.29 -0.48
C THR A 72 61.39 -18.97 -1.78
N PRO A 73 62.01 -17.77 -1.99
CA PRO A 73 62.66 -17.41 -3.26
C PRO A 73 64.17 -17.77 -3.31
N PRO A 74 64.84 -17.58 -4.47
CA PRO A 74 65.73 -16.41 -4.61
C PRO A 74 65.69 -15.69 -5.99
N ASN A 75 66.51 -14.64 -6.15
CA ASN A 75 66.57 -13.75 -7.32
C ASN A 75 67.43 -14.30 -8.48
N SER A 76 67.11 -13.95 -9.74
CA SER A 76 68.07 -13.66 -10.83
C SER A 76 67.37 -13.01 -12.04
N ALA A 77 68.11 -12.27 -12.87
CA ALA A 77 67.56 -11.33 -13.86
C ALA A 77 67.60 -11.85 -15.31
N GLU A 78 66.98 -13.01 -15.58
CA GLU A 78 66.81 -13.59 -16.93
C GLU A 78 65.32 -13.87 -17.24
N ASN A 79 64.42 -13.04 -16.70
CA ASN A 79 63.00 -13.40 -16.55
C ASN A 79 61.99 -12.69 -17.46
N ASP A 80 62.33 -11.62 -18.20
CA ASP A 80 61.33 -10.87 -18.98
C ASP A 80 60.68 -11.73 -20.08
N ASP A 81 61.44 -12.26 -21.05
CA ASP A 81 60.90 -13.08 -22.14
C ASP A 81 60.08 -14.29 -21.64
N GLN A 82 60.52 -14.96 -20.56
CA GLN A 82 59.80 -16.10 -19.99
C GLN A 82 58.58 -15.70 -19.15
N LEU A 83 58.56 -14.51 -18.53
CA LEU A 83 57.37 -13.99 -17.88
C LEU A 83 56.34 -13.54 -18.93
N ASP A 84 56.78 -12.87 -20.00
CA ASP A 84 55.89 -12.45 -21.08
C ASP A 84 55.31 -13.65 -21.83
N GLU A 85 56.10 -14.68 -22.18
CA GLU A 85 55.55 -15.88 -22.84
C GLU A 85 54.56 -16.63 -21.92
N LYS A 86 54.83 -16.64 -20.61
CA LYS A 86 53.94 -17.22 -19.59
C LYS A 86 52.67 -16.40 -19.38
N ASP A 87 52.74 -15.09 -19.56
CA ASP A 87 51.60 -14.18 -19.41
C ASP A 87 50.80 -14.02 -20.69
N GLU A 88 51.41 -14.20 -21.85
CA GLU A 88 50.77 -14.47 -23.13
C GLU A 88 50.00 -15.79 -23.08
N ARG A 89 50.61 -16.87 -22.55
CA ARG A 89 49.93 -18.15 -22.30
C ARG A 89 48.78 -17.99 -21.30
N ARG A 90 48.93 -17.20 -20.21
CA ARG A 90 47.82 -16.88 -19.29
C ARG A 90 46.72 -16.03 -19.96
N ARG A 91 47.07 -15.03 -20.77
CA ARG A 91 46.14 -14.23 -21.60
C ARG A 91 45.34 -15.12 -22.55
N MET A 92 46.01 -16.02 -23.29
CA MET A 92 45.37 -16.97 -24.20
C MET A 92 44.44 -17.95 -23.49
N LEU A 93 44.85 -18.51 -22.35
CA LEU A 93 43.98 -19.40 -21.55
C LEU A 93 42.77 -18.67 -20.97
N SER A 94 42.95 -17.43 -20.50
CA SER A 94 41.85 -16.56 -20.06
C SER A 94 40.88 -16.26 -21.21
N ALA A 95 41.39 -15.89 -22.39
CA ALA A 95 40.59 -15.65 -23.59
C ALA A 95 39.83 -16.91 -24.05
N LYS A 96 40.46 -18.09 -24.00
CA LYS A 96 39.83 -19.38 -24.32
C LYS A 96 38.72 -19.73 -23.31
N ASN A 97 38.96 -19.55 -22.01
CA ASN A 97 37.95 -19.75 -20.98
C ASN A 97 36.79 -18.75 -21.11
N ALA A 98 37.06 -17.49 -21.41
CA ALA A 98 36.04 -16.47 -21.67
C ALA A 98 35.25 -16.72 -22.97
N ARG A 99 35.82 -17.43 -23.96
CA ARG A 99 35.08 -17.93 -25.13
C ARG A 99 34.19 -19.13 -24.75
N HIS A 100 34.71 -20.12 -24.00
CA HIS A 100 33.91 -21.25 -23.53
C HIS A 100 32.76 -20.83 -22.59
N TYR A 101 32.98 -19.88 -21.68
CA TYR A 101 31.95 -19.33 -20.80
C TYR A 101 30.83 -18.64 -21.61
N ARG A 102 31.18 -17.77 -22.56
CA ARG A 102 30.20 -17.14 -23.47
C ARG A 102 29.48 -18.16 -24.35
N SER A 103 30.16 -19.22 -24.79
CA SER A 103 29.53 -20.32 -25.54
C SER A 103 28.54 -21.11 -24.67
N ARG A 104 28.87 -21.41 -23.41
CA ARG A 104 27.94 -22.08 -22.48
C ARG A 104 26.71 -21.20 -22.23
N LYS A 105 26.88 -19.93 -21.86
CA LYS A 105 25.76 -19.00 -21.64
C LYS A 105 24.90 -18.81 -22.91
N LYS A 106 25.50 -18.81 -24.11
CA LYS A 106 24.74 -18.78 -25.37
C LYS A 106 23.91 -20.04 -25.56
N ASN A 107 24.48 -21.23 -25.36
CA ASN A 107 23.77 -22.49 -25.53
C ASN A 107 22.64 -22.63 -24.49
N GLU A 108 22.89 -22.23 -23.25
CA GLU A 108 21.91 -22.18 -22.16
C GLU A 108 20.72 -21.25 -22.50
N LEU A 109 21.00 -20.04 -23.02
CA LEU A 109 19.98 -19.13 -23.54
C LEU A 109 19.20 -19.69 -24.74
N VAL A 110 19.82 -20.52 -25.59
CA VAL A 110 19.12 -21.21 -26.70
C VAL A 110 18.19 -22.27 -26.11
N THR A 111 18.66 -23.14 -25.22
CA THR A 111 17.81 -24.18 -24.60
C THR A 111 16.67 -23.60 -23.76
N LEU A 112 16.87 -22.44 -23.11
CA LEU A 112 15.81 -21.74 -22.39
C LEU A 112 14.76 -21.15 -23.35
N ARG A 113 15.17 -20.63 -24.52
CA ARG A 113 14.23 -20.15 -25.56
C ARG A 113 13.44 -21.29 -26.20
N GLU A 114 14.09 -22.42 -26.47
CA GLU A 114 13.44 -23.65 -26.94
C GLU A 114 12.41 -24.17 -25.92
N GLN A 115 12.73 -24.13 -24.62
CA GLN A 115 11.79 -24.46 -23.55
C GLN A 115 10.61 -23.48 -23.48
N VAL A 116 10.85 -22.16 -23.56
CA VAL A 116 9.78 -21.15 -23.59
C VAL A 116 8.85 -21.36 -24.78
N GLN A 117 9.39 -21.60 -25.99
CA GLN A 117 8.57 -21.89 -27.17
C GLN A 117 7.73 -23.17 -26.99
N CYS A 118 8.33 -24.24 -26.45
CA CYS A 118 7.62 -25.48 -26.15
C CYS A 118 6.49 -25.27 -25.12
N PHE A 119 6.72 -24.47 -24.07
CA PHE A 119 5.69 -24.13 -23.09
C PHE A 119 4.61 -23.20 -23.66
N GLU A 120 4.94 -22.27 -24.57
CA GLU A 120 3.96 -21.48 -25.31
C GLU A 120 3.07 -22.36 -26.21
N GLU A 121 3.64 -23.32 -26.93
CA GLU A 121 2.90 -24.26 -27.78
C GLU A 121 1.99 -25.18 -26.94
N GLN A 122 2.49 -25.68 -25.81
CA GLN A 122 1.68 -26.42 -24.84
C GLN A 122 0.54 -25.56 -24.29
N LEU A 123 0.78 -24.29 -23.93
CA LEU A 123 -0.26 -23.35 -23.51
C LEU A 123 -1.28 -23.08 -24.61
N LYS A 124 -0.86 -22.89 -25.86
CA LYS A 124 -1.76 -22.71 -27.02
C LYS A 124 -2.63 -23.96 -27.23
N MET A 125 -2.05 -25.16 -27.19
CA MET A 125 -2.81 -26.42 -27.27
C MET A 125 -3.76 -26.62 -26.08
N LEU A 126 -3.35 -26.30 -24.84
CA LEU A 126 -4.20 -26.40 -23.66
C LEU A 126 -5.37 -25.41 -23.71
N ARG A 127 -5.16 -24.17 -24.16
CA ARG A 127 -6.23 -23.19 -24.40
C ARG A 127 -7.21 -23.68 -25.46
N MET A 128 -6.73 -24.17 -26.61
CA MET A 128 -7.59 -24.75 -27.65
C MET A 128 -8.39 -25.95 -27.13
N LYS A 129 -7.74 -26.88 -26.40
CA LYS A 129 -8.40 -28.04 -25.79
C LYS A 129 -9.45 -27.64 -24.74
N HIS A 130 -9.17 -26.65 -23.90
CA HIS A 130 -10.12 -26.11 -22.92
C HIS A 130 -11.34 -25.47 -23.60
N LYS A 131 -11.10 -24.67 -24.65
CA LYS A 131 -12.13 -24.02 -25.48
C LYS A 131 -13.02 -24.99 -26.27
N VAL A 132 -12.55 -26.21 -26.52
CA VAL A 132 -13.32 -27.30 -27.15
C VAL A 132 -14.06 -28.19 -26.13
N LEU A 133 -13.53 -28.34 -24.90
CA LEU A 133 -14.11 -29.23 -23.88
C LEU A 133 -15.19 -28.59 -23.00
N ARG A 134 -15.31 -27.26 -22.95
CA ARG A 134 -16.43 -26.56 -22.30
C ARG A 134 -17.47 -26.12 -23.33
N ALA A 135 -18.70 -26.62 -23.19
CA ALA A 135 -19.81 -26.32 -24.10
C ALA A 135 -20.15 -24.81 -24.17
N ASP A 136 -20.05 -24.10 -23.03
CA ASP A 136 -20.29 -22.65 -22.97
C ASP A 136 -19.04 -21.84 -23.31
N SER A 137 -18.77 -21.70 -24.62
CA SER A 137 -17.72 -20.82 -25.15
C SER A 137 -17.82 -19.37 -24.65
N ALA A 138 -19.03 -18.90 -24.33
CA ALA A 138 -19.27 -17.59 -23.73
C ALA A 138 -18.65 -17.46 -22.32
N VAL A 139 -18.75 -18.49 -21.47
CA VAL A 139 -18.21 -18.47 -20.10
C VAL A 139 -16.68 -18.43 -20.16
N ALA A 140 -16.06 -19.25 -21.01
CA ALA A 140 -14.61 -19.21 -21.22
C ALA A 140 -14.11 -17.83 -21.70
N CYS A 141 -14.85 -17.17 -22.61
CA CYS A 141 -14.52 -15.83 -23.06
C CYS A 141 -14.60 -14.77 -21.93
N TRP A 142 -15.56 -14.91 -21.01
CA TRP A 142 -15.63 -14.04 -19.83
C TRP A 142 -14.54 -14.35 -18.79
N GLU A 143 -14.19 -15.63 -18.57
CA GLU A 143 -13.04 -16.03 -17.74
C GLU A 143 -11.73 -15.41 -18.28
N GLU A 144 -11.45 -15.55 -19.59
CA GLU A 144 -10.27 -14.96 -20.25
C GLU A 144 -10.24 -13.43 -20.14
N LYS A 145 -11.37 -12.74 -20.38
CA LYS A 145 -11.50 -11.28 -20.23
C LYS A 145 -11.29 -10.81 -18.79
N ALA A 146 -11.84 -11.52 -17.81
CA ALA A 146 -11.66 -11.21 -16.39
C ALA A 146 -10.20 -11.38 -15.94
N ILE A 147 -9.51 -12.43 -16.43
CA ILE A 147 -8.07 -12.64 -16.18
C ILE A 147 -7.25 -11.50 -16.81
N ALA A 148 -7.53 -11.14 -18.07
CA ALA A 148 -6.83 -10.05 -18.75
C ALA A 148 -7.04 -8.69 -18.04
N GLN A 149 -8.26 -8.38 -17.60
CA GLN A 149 -8.54 -7.19 -16.79
C GLN A 149 -7.82 -7.22 -15.43
N ARG A 150 -7.76 -8.38 -14.75
CA ARG A 150 -7.04 -8.54 -13.48
C ARG A 150 -5.53 -8.33 -13.64
N LEU A 151 -4.93 -8.79 -14.73
CA LEU A 151 -3.51 -8.56 -15.04
C LEU A 151 -3.24 -7.07 -15.32
N LYS A 152 -4.06 -6.43 -16.15
CA LYS A 152 -3.98 -4.97 -16.41
C LYS A 152 -4.11 -4.15 -15.12
N ARG A 153 -5.07 -4.50 -14.25
CA ARG A 153 -5.26 -3.86 -12.95
C ARG A 153 -4.02 -4.01 -12.06
N ARG A 154 -3.46 -5.22 -11.91
CA ARG A 154 -2.26 -5.43 -11.10
C ARG A 154 -1.07 -4.62 -11.61
N HIS A 155 -0.85 -4.57 -12.92
CA HIS A 155 0.24 -3.79 -13.50
C HIS A 155 0.09 -2.28 -13.21
N VAL A 156 -1.14 -1.76 -13.23
CA VAL A 156 -1.44 -0.37 -12.82
C VAL A 156 -1.24 -0.16 -11.32
N GLU A 157 -1.59 -1.14 -10.48
CA GLU A 157 -1.34 -1.12 -9.02
C GLU A 157 0.18 -1.09 -8.72
N GLU A 158 0.98 -1.94 -9.37
CA GLU A 158 2.46 -1.96 -9.28
C GLU A 158 3.10 -0.64 -9.77
N ILE A 159 2.58 -0.04 -10.84
CA ILE A 159 3.02 1.29 -11.31
C ILE A 159 2.63 2.37 -10.32
N ASN A 160 1.42 2.32 -9.76
CA ASN A 160 0.97 3.28 -8.75
C ASN A 160 1.85 3.22 -7.49
N GLU A 161 2.22 2.04 -6.99
CA GLU A 161 3.16 1.92 -5.87
C GLU A 161 4.51 2.59 -6.17
N LYS A 162 5.07 2.37 -7.37
CA LYS A 162 6.32 3.02 -7.82
C LYS A 162 6.15 4.55 -7.91
N LEU A 163 5.02 5.02 -8.44
CA LEU A 163 4.71 6.46 -8.52
C LEU A 163 4.53 7.09 -7.15
N GLN A 164 3.92 6.42 -6.17
CA GLN A 164 3.79 6.91 -4.79
C GLN A 164 5.15 7.01 -4.09
N GLN A 165 6.03 6.03 -4.29
CA GLN A 165 7.42 6.08 -3.80
C GLN A 165 8.23 7.20 -4.46
N ALA A 166 8.05 7.40 -5.77
CA ALA A 166 8.66 8.50 -6.52
C ALA A 166 8.14 9.86 -6.04
N LEU A 167 6.83 10.04 -5.90
CA LEU A 167 6.18 11.27 -5.41
C LEU A 167 6.66 11.60 -3.99
N PHE A 168 6.73 10.62 -3.10
CA PHE A 168 7.33 10.76 -1.77
C PHE A 168 8.78 11.28 -1.83
N THR A 169 9.59 10.72 -2.73
CA THR A 169 11.00 11.06 -2.92
C THR A 169 11.19 12.46 -3.53
N HIS A 170 10.50 12.75 -4.62
CA HIS A 170 10.58 14.03 -5.32
C HIS A 170 10.00 15.19 -4.51
N THR A 171 8.92 14.99 -3.75
CA THR A 171 8.37 16.05 -2.88
C THR A 171 9.38 16.47 -1.80
N SER A 172 10.17 15.53 -1.28
CA SER A 172 11.29 15.83 -0.38
C SER A 172 12.33 16.72 -1.06
N PHE A 173 12.82 16.35 -2.25
CA PHE A 173 13.81 17.14 -2.99
C PHE A 173 13.29 18.54 -3.38
N VAL A 174 12.07 18.64 -3.91
CA VAL A 174 11.46 19.91 -4.30
C VAL A 174 11.27 20.83 -3.10
N ARG A 175 10.83 20.30 -1.94
CA ARG A 175 10.70 21.11 -0.72
C ARG A 175 12.05 21.57 -0.18
N ASN A 176 13.05 20.69 -0.13
CA ASN A 176 14.40 21.02 0.36
C ASN A 176 15.09 22.08 -0.52
N LEU A 177 14.99 21.96 -1.85
CA LEU A 177 15.45 23.00 -2.78
C LEU A 177 14.70 24.31 -2.55
N ARG A 178 13.38 24.26 -2.38
CA ARG A 178 12.56 25.44 -2.18
C ARG A 178 12.84 26.17 -0.87
N SER A 179 13.13 25.46 0.23
CA SER A 179 13.61 26.08 1.49
C SER A 179 15.00 26.70 1.38
N ILE A 180 15.76 26.42 0.31
CA ILE A 180 17.03 27.09 -0.01
C ILE A 180 16.80 28.34 -0.87
N PHE A 181 15.72 28.39 -1.66
CA PHE A 181 15.52 29.46 -2.67
C PHE A 181 14.39 30.46 -2.38
N THR A 182 13.36 30.13 -1.60
CA THR A 182 12.21 31.04 -1.37
C THR A 182 11.45 30.78 -0.06
N ASP A 183 11.46 31.75 0.85
CA ASP A 183 10.46 31.86 1.93
C ASP A 183 9.07 32.29 1.41
N SER A 184 9.01 32.91 0.22
CA SER A 184 7.84 33.62 -0.31
C SER A 184 7.02 32.86 -1.37
N ALA A 185 7.39 31.62 -1.73
CA ALA A 185 6.65 30.87 -2.74
C ALA A 185 5.29 30.35 -2.22
N PRO A 186 4.22 30.32 -3.04
CA PRO A 186 2.91 29.77 -2.65
C PRO A 186 3.03 28.27 -2.33
N PRO A 187 2.34 27.72 -1.30
CA PRO A 187 2.63 26.41 -0.70
C PRO A 187 2.81 25.24 -1.70
N SER A 188 3.67 24.28 -1.34
CA SER A 188 3.86 23.06 -2.16
C SER A 188 2.53 22.33 -2.37
N SER A 189 2.40 21.63 -3.51
CA SER A 189 1.26 20.78 -3.87
C SER A 189 0.56 20.19 -2.65
N ALA A 190 -0.75 20.48 -2.51
CA ALA A 190 -1.48 20.32 -1.26
C ALA A 190 -1.26 18.94 -0.63
N LEU A 191 -0.91 18.94 0.66
CA LEU A 191 -0.62 17.71 1.40
C LEU A 191 -1.89 16.87 1.43
N ASN A 192 -1.83 15.66 0.86
CA ASN A 192 -2.96 14.76 0.73
C ASN A 192 -2.48 13.32 0.93
N MET A 193 -2.91 12.69 2.02
CA MET A 193 -2.49 11.34 2.42
C MET A 193 -2.96 10.25 1.44
N ARG A 194 -3.99 10.52 0.61
CA ARG A 194 -4.41 9.63 -0.48
C ARG A 194 -3.28 9.38 -1.48
N HIS A 195 -2.47 10.40 -1.77
CA HIS A 195 -1.33 10.29 -2.70
C HIS A 195 -0.12 9.52 -2.12
N TYR A 196 -0.09 9.27 -0.82
CA TYR A 196 1.01 8.57 -0.16
C TYR A 196 0.66 7.16 0.30
N LEU A 197 -0.55 6.95 0.84
CA LEU A 197 -0.94 5.71 1.51
C LEU A 197 -2.03 4.94 0.77
N HIS A 198 -3.03 5.64 0.23
CA HIS A 198 -4.21 4.99 -0.31
C HIS A 198 -3.91 4.21 -1.60
N MET A 199 -4.54 3.04 -1.74
CA MET A 199 -4.61 2.27 -2.98
C MET A 199 -6.03 1.75 -3.17
N TYR A 200 -6.47 1.57 -4.42
CA TYR A 200 -7.86 1.21 -4.70
C TYR A 200 -8.26 -0.08 -3.97
N THR A 201 -9.17 0.07 -3.02
CA THR A 201 -9.49 -0.95 -2.01
C THR A 201 -10.89 -1.49 -2.25
N GLN A 202 -10.97 -2.76 -2.67
CA GLN A 202 -12.22 -3.49 -2.76
C GLN A 202 -12.24 -4.64 -1.76
N LEU A 203 -13.22 -4.65 -0.85
CA LEU A 203 -13.45 -5.77 0.07
C LEU A 203 -14.57 -6.67 -0.47
N ARG A 204 -14.22 -7.89 -0.84
CA ARG A 204 -15.16 -8.82 -1.50
C ARG A 204 -16.13 -9.50 -0.52
N LYS A 205 -17.18 -10.13 -1.06
CA LYS A 205 -18.16 -10.94 -0.31
C LYS A 205 -17.61 -12.28 0.18
N ASP A 206 -16.76 -12.90 -0.62
CA ASP A 206 -16.19 -14.21 -0.32
C ASP A 206 -15.18 -14.10 0.85
N PRO A 207 -15.26 -14.95 1.90
CA PRO A 207 -14.41 -14.84 3.08
C PRO A 207 -12.91 -14.96 2.82
N GLU A 208 -12.47 -15.87 1.95
CA GLU A 208 -11.03 -16.07 1.68
C GLU A 208 -10.46 -14.96 0.81
N LEU A 209 -11.24 -14.46 -0.14
CA LEU A 209 -10.87 -13.32 -0.96
C LEU A 209 -10.84 -12.04 -0.12
N ARG A 210 -11.80 -11.86 0.81
CA ARG A 210 -11.84 -10.74 1.75
C ARG A 210 -10.68 -10.77 2.75
N ALA A 211 -10.29 -11.94 3.24
CA ALA A 211 -9.08 -12.08 4.08
C ALA A 211 -7.83 -11.57 3.32
N ARG A 212 -7.64 -12.04 2.09
CA ARG A 212 -6.54 -11.60 1.22
C ARG A 212 -6.62 -10.11 0.83
N ASP A 213 -7.83 -9.57 0.68
CA ASP A 213 -8.03 -8.12 0.46
C ASP A 213 -7.51 -7.31 1.67
N LEU A 214 -7.79 -7.76 2.90
CA LEU A 214 -7.35 -7.10 4.14
C LEU A 214 -5.83 -7.23 4.37
N GLU A 215 -5.27 -8.41 4.13
CA GLU A 215 -3.82 -8.68 4.20
C GLU A 215 -3.01 -7.78 3.24
N ALA A 216 -3.53 -7.53 2.03
CA ALA A 216 -2.88 -6.66 1.05
C ALA A 216 -2.85 -5.17 1.46
N ILE A 217 -3.71 -4.75 2.39
CA ILE A 217 -3.82 -3.35 2.85
C ILE A 217 -2.97 -3.12 4.09
N GLY A 218 -3.09 -4.00 5.08
CA GLY A 218 -2.34 -3.92 6.34
C GLY A 218 -0.92 -4.46 6.20
N THR A 219 0.00 -3.67 5.62
CA THR A 219 1.39 -4.10 5.37
C THR A 219 2.42 -3.26 6.12
N ALA A 220 3.54 -3.89 6.50
CA ALA A 220 4.68 -3.23 7.13
C ALA A 220 5.14 -1.99 6.36
N ALA A 221 5.34 -2.13 5.04
CA ALA A 221 5.79 -1.05 4.17
C ALA A 221 4.86 0.17 4.16
N LYS A 222 3.54 -0.03 4.31
CA LYS A 222 2.56 1.07 4.41
C LYS A 222 2.62 1.76 5.77
N VAL A 223 2.81 1.01 6.87
CA VAL A 223 3.04 1.58 8.21
C VAL A 223 4.36 2.36 8.27
N ASP A 224 5.43 1.84 7.67
CA ASP A 224 6.72 2.53 7.61
C ASP A 224 6.67 3.78 6.73
N ARG A 225 6.02 3.73 5.56
CA ARG A 225 5.78 4.92 4.71
C ARG A 225 4.94 5.97 5.44
N ALA A 226 3.88 5.55 6.14
CA ALA A 226 3.03 6.44 6.94
C ALA A 226 3.83 7.16 8.04
N MET A 227 4.62 6.42 8.81
CA MET A 227 5.51 6.99 9.83
C MET A 227 6.49 8.00 9.22
N GLN A 228 7.10 7.69 8.07
CA GLN A 228 8.03 8.60 7.40
C GLN A 228 7.34 9.88 6.88
N VAL A 229 6.12 9.79 6.32
CA VAL A 229 5.34 10.98 5.91
C VAL A 229 5.04 11.85 7.12
N VAL A 230 4.45 11.28 8.18
CA VAL A 230 4.05 12.02 9.38
C VAL A 230 5.24 12.72 10.04
N LEU A 231 6.36 12.03 10.23
CA LEU A 231 7.56 12.61 10.83
C LEU A 231 8.21 13.68 9.94
N ARG A 232 8.15 13.54 8.61
CA ARG A 232 8.70 14.55 7.68
C ARG A 232 7.86 15.82 7.63
N GLU A 233 6.55 15.71 7.35
CA GLU A 233 5.69 16.88 7.16
C GLU A 233 5.49 17.66 8.48
N THR A 234 5.53 17.00 9.64
CA THR A 234 5.44 17.66 10.96
C THR A 234 6.79 18.14 11.51
N SER A 235 7.92 17.88 10.84
CA SER A 235 9.28 18.10 11.39
C SER A 235 9.57 19.54 11.82
N THR A 236 8.99 20.53 11.14
CA THR A 236 9.15 21.97 11.44
C THR A 236 8.16 22.49 12.50
N ILE A 237 7.17 21.69 12.90
CA ILE A 237 6.15 22.10 13.88
C ILE A 237 6.73 21.87 15.29
N PRO A 238 6.94 22.92 16.09
CA PRO A 238 7.55 22.77 17.41
C PRO A 238 6.57 22.12 18.39
N VAL A 239 7.11 21.20 19.19
CA VAL A 239 6.39 20.44 20.20
C VAL A 239 6.00 21.32 21.39
N SER A 240 4.77 21.19 21.87
CA SER A 240 4.25 21.83 23.09
C SER A 240 3.11 20.99 23.68
N THR A 241 2.79 21.17 24.96
CA THR A 241 1.57 20.64 25.58
C THR A 241 0.30 21.35 25.09
N ALA A 242 0.43 22.57 24.53
CA ALA A 242 -0.61 23.22 23.74
C ALA A 242 -0.61 22.70 22.29
N PRO A 243 -1.78 22.42 21.68
CA PRO A 243 -1.86 21.79 20.36
C PRO A 243 -1.52 22.77 19.24
N LYS A 244 -0.74 22.31 18.27
CA LYS A 244 -0.55 22.98 16.98
C LYS A 244 -1.27 22.20 15.90
N ILE A 245 -2.44 22.68 15.51
CA ILE A 245 -3.27 22.12 14.43
C ILE A 245 -3.19 23.08 13.25
N LEU A 246 -2.80 22.55 12.09
CA LEU A 246 -2.80 23.23 10.80
C LEU A 246 -3.76 22.50 9.87
N PHE A 247 -4.43 23.24 8.99
CA PHE A 247 -5.38 22.69 8.03
C PHE A 247 -5.11 23.22 6.63
N GLN A 248 -5.35 22.38 5.63
CA GLN A 248 -5.31 22.75 4.21
C GLN A 248 -6.57 22.21 3.53
N GLU A 249 -7.31 23.07 2.83
CA GLU A 249 -8.41 22.65 1.96
C GLU A 249 -7.87 21.86 0.76
N LEU A 250 -8.61 20.83 0.36
CA LEU A 250 -8.37 20.05 -0.85
C LEU A 250 -9.52 20.28 -1.83
N ASP A 251 -9.19 20.83 -2.99
CA ASP A 251 -10.13 20.84 -4.10
C ASP A 251 -10.23 19.42 -4.71
N LEU A 252 -11.43 18.84 -4.62
CA LEU A 252 -11.79 17.58 -5.30
C LEU A 252 -12.59 17.86 -6.59
N GLY A 253 -12.62 19.11 -7.05
CA GLY A 253 -13.37 19.56 -8.22
C GLY A 253 -14.86 19.30 -8.05
N VAL A 254 -15.41 18.45 -8.93
CA VAL A 254 -16.82 18.03 -8.93
C VAL A 254 -17.10 16.84 -8.01
N GLU A 255 -16.09 16.12 -7.52
CA GLU A 255 -16.31 14.96 -6.63
C GLU A 255 -16.74 15.38 -5.22
N GLY A 256 -16.38 16.59 -4.77
CA GLY A 256 -16.84 17.15 -3.50
C GLY A 256 -15.90 18.15 -2.84
N LEU A 257 -15.62 17.92 -1.55
CA LEU A 257 -14.78 18.75 -0.68
C LEU A 257 -13.80 17.87 0.11
N GLY A 258 -12.64 18.40 0.46
CA GLY A 258 -11.77 17.72 1.42
C GLY A 258 -10.93 18.68 2.28
N LYS A 259 -10.42 18.15 3.39
CA LYS A 259 -9.37 18.78 4.20
C LYS A 259 -8.19 17.82 4.35
N THR A 260 -7.01 18.39 4.58
CA THR A 260 -5.95 17.68 5.30
C THR A 260 -5.56 18.46 6.55
N SER A 261 -5.77 17.83 7.69
CA SER A 261 -5.33 18.30 9.00
C SER A 261 -3.94 17.76 9.31
N THR A 262 -3.11 18.59 9.93
CA THR A 262 -1.77 18.24 10.44
C THR A 262 -1.67 18.74 11.87
N ALA A 263 -1.54 17.84 12.84
CA ALA A 263 -1.58 18.18 14.26
C ALA A 263 -0.35 17.64 15.01
N VAL A 264 0.20 18.47 15.91
CA VAL A 264 1.29 18.10 16.83
C VAL A 264 0.96 18.58 18.24
N TYR A 265 1.08 17.68 19.21
CA TYR A 265 0.90 17.97 20.64
C TYR A 265 1.66 16.96 21.51
N ALA A 266 2.12 17.41 22.67
CA ALA A 266 2.73 16.58 23.70
C ALA A 266 1.75 16.29 24.85
N PHE A 267 1.87 15.10 25.43
CA PHE A 267 1.13 14.68 26.61
C PHE A 267 2.06 14.52 27.81
N ASN A 268 1.59 14.91 28.98
CA ASN A 268 2.30 14.74 30.24
C ASN A 268 2.20 13.31 30.75
N THR A 269 2.87 12.41 30.03
CA THR A 269 2.99 10.97 30.32
C THR A 269 4.31 10.45 29.75
N ARG A 270 4.80 9.34 30.30
CA ARG A 270 5.84 8.48 29.69
C ARG A 270 5.34 7.08 29.38
N ASP A 271 4.08 6.76 29.69
CA ASP A 271 3.49 5.47 29.34
C ASP A 271 3.01 5.50 27.89
N ALA A 272 3.92 5.11 26.99
CA ALA A 272 3.64 4.95 25.57
C ALA A 272 2.49 3.96 25.28
N LYS A 273 2.25 2.96 26.13
CA LYS A 273 1.19 1.97 25.94
C LYS A 273 -0.18 2.57 26.28
N LYS A 274 -0.30 3.23 27.45
CA LYS A 274 -1.50 4.00 27.82
C LYS A 274 -1.79 5.06 26.77
N ALA A 275 -0.82 5.92 26.46
CA ALA A 275 -0.99 7.04 25.53
C ALA A 275 -1.40 6.58 24.12
N PHE A 276 -0.76 5.53 23.58
CA PHE A 276 -1.11 5.01 22.25
C PHE A 276 -2.46 4.29 22.22
N SER A 277 -2.80 3.54 23.28
CA SER A 277 -4.09 2.86 23.40
C SER A 277 -5.25 3.88 23.45
N VAL A 278 -5.11 4.94 24.24
CA VAL A 278 -6.04 6.06 24.29
C VAL A 278 -6.11 6.77 22.92
N ALA A 279 -4.97 7.14 22.34
CA ALA A 279 -4.92 7.81 21.03
C ALA A 279 -5.62 7.02 19.92
N THR A 280 -5.37 5.71 19.88
CA THR A 280 -6.00 4.80 18.93
C THR A 280 -7.50 4.72 19.16
N LYS A 281 -7.92 4.45 20.40
CA LYS A 281 -9.35 4.37 20.75
C LYS A 281 -10.08 5.67 20.40
N THR A 282 -9.51 6.84 20.72
CA THR A 282 -10.12 8.14 20.39
C THR A 282 -10.33 8.27 18.88
N ILE A 283 -9.30 8.06 18.05
CA ILE A 283 -9.42 8.16 16.59
C ILE A 283 -10.50 7.20 16.06
N LEU A 284 -10.49 5.93 16.48
CA LEU A 284 -11.49 4.94 16.03
C LEU A 284 -12.93 5.26 16.45
N THR A 285 -13.11 6.04 17.52
CA THR A 285 -14.45 6.48 17.98
C THR A 285 -14.81 7.91 17.56
N THR A 286 -13.89 8.64 16.94
CA THR A 286 -14.12 10.04 16.54
C THR A 286 -15.12 10.11 15.40
N CYS A 287 -16.32 10.57 15.73
CA CYS A 287 -17.40 10.78 14.78
C CYS A 287 -17.42 12.27 14.40
N GLY A 288 -17.30 12.57 13.10
CA GLY A 288 -17.13 13.94 12.61
C GLY A 288 -18.20 14.93 13.06
N VAL A 289 -17.86 16.20 13.05
CA VAL A 289 -18.74 17.33 13.42
C VAL A 289 -19.02 18.12 12.14
N TRP A 290 -20.27 18.32 11.74
CA TRP A 290 -20.61 19.11 10.56
C TRP A 290 -21.11 20.50 11.02
N PRO A 291 -20.37 21.59 10.76
CA PRO A 291 -20.83 22.97 10.96
C PRO A 291 -22.25 23.22 10.45
N ASP A 292 -22.98 24.08 11.14
CA ASP A 292 -24.40 24.38 10.90
C ASP A 292 -25.38 23.19 10.93
N HIS A 293 -24.96 21.99 11.36
CA HIS A 293 -25.82 20.80 11.40
C HIS A 293 -25.81 20.08 12.76
N ALA A 294 -27.01 19.79 13.28
CA ALA A 294 -27.20 18.91 14.42
C ALA A 294 -27.11 17.43 14.00
N ARG A 295 -26.33 16.62 14.74
CA ARG A 295 -26.24 15.17 14.52
C ARG A 295 -27.39 14.45 15.22
N ILE A 296 -28.45 14.11 14.48
CA ILE A 296 -29.64 13.40 15.00
C ILE A 296 -29.33 11.93 15.27
N GLU A 297 -28.62 11.25 14.36
CA GLU A 297 -28.21 9.86 14.53
C GLU A 297 -26.71 9.72 14.40
N SER A 298 -26.12 8.85 15.24
CA SER A 298 -24.76 8.36 15.08
C SER A 298 -24.74 6.85 15.27
N SER A 299 -24.07 6.14 14.38
CA SER A 299 -23.84 4.71 14.47
C SER A 299 -22.45 4.40 13.96
N THR A 300 -21.60 3.87 14.83
CA THR A 300 -20.28 3.34 14.50
C THR A 300 -20.28 1.88 14.89
N LYS A 301 -20.13 0.99 13.91
CA LYS A 301 -20.02 -0.45 14.11
C LYS A 301 -18.66 -0.93 13.62
N PHE A 302 -17.88 -1.50 14.51
CA PHE A 302 -16.78 -2.37 14.10
C PHE A 302 -17.34 -3.74 13.72
N VAL A 303 -16.80 -4.32 12.65
CA VAL A 303 -17.19 -5.63 12.13
C VAL A 303 -16.04 -6.60 12.31
N ASP A 304 -16.36 -7.79 12.81
CA ASP A 304 -15.40 -8.88 12.94
C ASP A 304 -14.84 -9.25 11.56
N VAL A 305 -13.52 -9.27 11.45
CA VAL A 305 -12.78 -9.61 10.22
C VAL A 305 -11.75 -10.71 10.52
N PRO A 306 -11.31 -11.48 9.51
CA PRO A 306 -10.25 -12.48 9.69
C PRO A 306 -8.99 -11.88 10.33
N PRO A 307 -8.30 -12.61 11.22
CA PRO A 307 -7.11 -12.11 11.90
C PRO A 307 -5.94 -11.97 10.92
N THR A 308 -5.53 -10.72 10.66
CA THR A 308 -4.34 -10.34 9.88
C THR A 308 -3.14 -10.08 10.79
N GLU A 309 -1.90 -10.16 10.29
CA GLU A 309 -0.66 -9.80 11.01
C GLU A 309 -0.76 -8.46 11.77
N PHE A 310 -1.32 -7.43 11.15
CA PHE A 310 -1.43 -6.07 11.70
C PHE A 310 -2.72 -5.80 12.49
N ASN A 311 -3.49 -6.85 12.80
CA ASN A 311 -4.80 -6.78 13.49
C ASN A 311 -5.72 -5.69 12.88
N VAL A 312 -5.95 -5.75 11.57
CA VAL A 312 -6.82 -4.82 10.84
C VAL A 312 -8.23 -4.86 11.44
N GLN A 313 -8.75 -3.69 11.77
CA GLN A 313 -10.10 -3.47 12.30
C GLN A 313 -10.93 -2.71 11.25
N TYR A 314 -12.15 -3.17 10.99
CA TYR A 314 -13.02 -2.56 9.99
C TYR A 314 -14.18 -1.79 10.62
N GLY A 315 -14.18 -0.47 10.44
CA GLY A 315 -15.20 0.45 10.95
C GLY A 315 -16.21 0.82 9.86
N ILE A 316 -17.49 0.62 10.18
CA ILE A 316 -18.63 1.11 9.39
C ILE A 316 -19.26 2.26 10.19
N THR A 317 -19.19 3.49 9.66
CA THR A 317 -19.87 4.64 10.26
C THR A 317 -21.07 5.07 9.42
N LYS A 318 -22.14 5.49 10.11
CA LYS A 318 -23.28 6.21 9.54
C LYS A 318 -23.70 7.30 10.52
N HIS A 319 -23.86 8.52 10.02
CA HIS A 319 -24.45 9.62 10.77
C HIS A 319 -25.58 10.26 9.97
N ARG A 320 -26.63 10.75 10.65
CA ARG A 320 -27.69 11.57 10.06
C ARG A 320 -27.61 12.96 10.67
N TYR A 321 -27.32 13.95 9.83
CA TYR A 321 -27.23 15.36 10.17
C TYR A 321 -28.50 16.08 9.71
N GLU A 322 -28.88 17.14 10.43
CA GLU A 322 -29.94 18.06 10.06
C GLU A 322 -29.41 19.49 10.15
N HIS A 323 -29.53 20.24 9.06
CA HIS A 323 -29.12 21.64 9.02
C HIS A 323 -29.95 22.47 10.01
N ASN A 324 -29.29 23.17 10.92
CA ASN A 324 -29.87 23.86 12.08
C ASN A 324 -31.06 24.76 11.70
N THR A 325 -30.90 25.57 10.64
CA THR A 325 -31.90 26.51 10.12
C THR A 325 -32.84 25.86 9.10
N THR A 326 -32.31 25.28 8.02
CA THR A 326 -33.13 24.84 6.86
C THR A 326 -33.86 23.52 7.07
N LYS A 327 -33.49 22.74 8.08
CA LYS A 327 -34.06 21.40 8.39
C LYS A 327 -33.87 20.35 7.29
N VAL A 328 -33.02 20.64 6.30
CA VAL A 328 -32.55 19.66 5.32
C VAL A 328 -31.68 18.61 6.02
N GLN A 329 -31.93 17.33 5.75
CA GLN A 329 -31.21 16.22 6.36
C GLN A 329 -30.25 15.54 5.37
N ALA A 330 -29.06 15.21 5.84
CA ALA A 330 -28.02 14.54 5.07
C ALA A 330 -27.53 13.28 5.80
N CYS A 331 -27.43 12.17 5.08
CA CYS A 331 -26.83 10.92 5.60
C CYS A 331 -25.39 10.78 5.08
N THR A 332 -24.43 10.75 6.01
CA THR A 332 -23.02 10.46 5.71
C THR A 332 -22.73 9.00 6.04
N GLU A 333 -21.95 8.31 5.20
CA GLU A 333 -21.42 6.99 5.52
C GLU A 333 -19.94 6.88 5.17
N ALA A 334 -19.17 6.19 6.02
CA ALA A 334 -17.77 5.82 5.76
C ALA A 334 -17.59 4.30 5.86
N ARG A 335 -16.43 3.83 5.39
CA ARG A 335 -15.98 2.43 5.43
C ARG A 335 -14.45 2.47 5.61
N ASP A 336 -14.00 2.52 6.85
CA ASP A 336 -12.60 2.81 7.19
C ASP A 336 -11.92 1.56 7.79
N LEU A 337 -10.68 1.31 7.38
CA LEU A 337 -9.82 0.25 7.89
C LEU A 337 -8.74 0.86 8.78
N TYR A 338 -8.55 0.31 9.97
CA TYR A 338 -7.59 0.78 10.96
C TYR A 338 -6.61 -0.34 11.30
N TYR A 339 -5.32 -0.06 11.36
CA TYR A 339 -4.31 -1.03 11.77
C TYR A 339 -3.10 -0.32 12.39
N SER A 340 -2.41 -1.00 13.30
CA SER A 340 -1.37 -0.37 14.11
C SER A 340 -0.19 -1.29 14.39
N ARG A 341 0.95 -0.68 14.70
CA ARG A 341 2.18 -1.36 15.13
C ARG A 341 2.85 -0.53 16.22
N MET A 342 3.22 -1.17 17.32
CA MET A 342 4.05 -0.57 18.37
C MET A 342 5.42 -1.25 18.41
N ILE A 343 6.49 -0.46 18.39
CA ILE A 343 7.87 -0.91 18.52
C ILE A 343 8.51 -0.14 19.67
N GLY A 344 8.75 -0.82 20.79
CA GLY A 344 9.24 -0.21 22.02
C GLY A 344 8.24 0.84 22.55
N SER A 345 8.66 2.10 22.58
CA SER A 345 7.85 3.27 22.95
C SER A 345 7.27 4.04 21.76
N CYS A 346 7.52 3.61 20.52
CA CYS A 346 6.97 4.22 19.31
C CYS A 346 5.73 3.45 18.83
N GLY A 347 4.55 4.08 18.88
CA GLY A 347 3.31 3.58 18.30
C GLY A 347 3.00 4.27 16.96
N VAL A 348 2.61 3.50 15.95
CA VAL A 348 2.11 4.01 14.67
C VAL A 348 0.73 3.41 14.40
N LEU A 349 -0.25 4.28 14.19
CA LEU A 349 -1.61 3.94 13.72
C LEU A 349 -1.77 4.46 12.30
N VAL A 350 -2.36 3.65 11.43
CA VAL A 350 -2.75 4.05 10.07
C VAL A 350 -4.23 3.76 9.88
N TRP A 351 -4.93 4.64 9.16
CA TRP A 351 -6.27 4.39 8.67
C TRP A 351 -6.39 4.75 7.19
N ASP A 352 -7.27 4.04 6.49
CA ASP A 352 -7.53 4.21 5.06
C ASP A 352 -8.97 3.78 4.73
N PHE A 353 -9.52 4.32 3.65
CA PHE A 353 -10.91 4.08 3.27
C PHE A 353 -11.05 2.98 2.22
N VAL A 354 -12.15 2.24 2.30
CA VAL A 354 -12.55 1.23 1.31
C VAL A 354 -13.30 1.91 0.18
N ASP A 355 -12.86 1.76 -1.08
CA ASP A 355 -13.57 2.28 -2.24
C ASP A 355 -14.92 1.58 -2.43
N THR A 356 -14.88 0.25 -2.42
CA THR A 356 -16.00 -0.66 -2.71
C THR A 356 -16.03 -1.79 -1.68
N ASP A 357 -17.15 -1.98 -0.97
CA ASP A 357 -17.40 -3.18 -0.18
C ASP A 357 -18.61 -3.91 -0.76
N ASP A 358 -18.40 -5.14 -1.24
CA ASP A 358 -19.46 -5.94 -1.83
C ASP A 358 -20.45 -6.44 -0.75
N LEU A 359 -19.98 -6.68 0.48
CA LEU A 359 -20.75 -7.23 1.60
C LEU A 359 -21.48 -6.13 2.39
N TYR A 360 -20.84 -4.98 2.58
CA TYR A 360 -21.42 -3.82 3.26
C TYR A 360 -21.45 -2.55 2.36
N PRO A 361 -22.13 -2.60 1.20
CA PRO A 361 -22.19 -1.46 0.28
C PRO A 361 -22.81 -0.22 0.93
N LEU A 362 -22.54 0.94 0.34
CA LEU A 362 -23.21 2.21 0.68
C LEU A 362 -24.69 2.13 0.31
N LYS A 363 -25.54 2.82 1.07
CA LYS A 363 -26.98 2.83 0.86
C LYS A 363 -27.37 3.81 -0.24
N CYS A 364 -28.49 3.56 -0.92
CA CYS A 364 -29.03 4.52 -1.91
C CYS A 364 -29.37 5.88 -1.30
N THR A 365 -29.56 5.95 0.02
CA THR A 365 -29.79 7.17 0.80
C THR A 365 -28.51 7.83 1.32
N THR A 366 -27.32 7.29 1.03
CA THR A 366 -26.04 7.95 1.34
C THR A 366 -25.88 9.20 0.47
N PHE A 367 -25.79 10.37 1.11
CA PHE A 367 -25.65 11.69 0.48
C PHE A 367 -24.18 12.03 0.22
N ILE A 368 -23.34 11.80 1.24
CA ILE A 368 -21.88 11.91 1.21
C ILE A 368 -21.28 10.55 1.59
N LYS A 369 -20.32 10.08 0.77
CA LYS A 369 -19.35 9.08 1.20
C LYS A 369 -18.18 9.82 1.87
N ARG A 370 -17.92 9.57 3.15
CA ARG A 370 -16.70 10.05 3.82
C ARG A 370 -15.58 9.05 3.51
N ASN A 371 -14.48 9.55 2.97
CA ASN A 371 -13.26 8.79 2.68
C ASN A 371 -12.14 9.36 3.57
N THR A 372 -11.78 8.67 4.66
CA THR A 372 -10.69 9.11 5.55
C THR A 372 -9.41 8.30 5.31
N VAL A 373 -8.27 8.98 5.22
CA VAL A 373 -6.95 8.33 5.12
C VAL A 373 -5.91 9.16 5.86
N GLY A 374 -5.12 8.52 6.72
CA GLY A 374 -4.18 9.24 7.58
C GLY A 374 -3.35 8.33 8.46
N ALA A 375 -2.52 8.96 9.27
CA ALA A 375 -1.68 8.26 10.23
C ALA A 375 -1.33 9.12 11.46
N LEU A 376 -1.17 8.43 12.58
CA LEU A 376 -0.70 8.97 13.85
C LEU A 376 0.60 8.26 14.24
N VAL A 377 1.61 9.03 14.62
CA VAL A 377 2.86 8.57 15.22
C VAL A 377 2.94 9.13 16.63
N LEU A 378 3.11 8.25 17.61
CA LEU A 378 3.22 8.62 19.03
C LEU A 378 4.51 8.02 19.60
N ARG A 379 5.42 8.87 20.06
CA ARG A 379 6.76 8.48 20.54
C ARG A 379 7.28 9.46 21.61
N PRO A 380 8.29 9.10 22.43
CA PRO A 380 8.94 10.07 23.30
C PRO A 380 9.72 11.10 22.46
N GLU A 381 9.60 12.38 22.80
CA GLU A 381 10.53 13.42 22.33
C GLU A 381 10.84 14.39 23.49
N MET A 382 12.03 15.00 23.43
CA MET A 382 12.40 16.09 24.33
C MET A 382 11.66 17.37 23.92
N CYS A 383 10.86 17.93 24.83
CA CYS A 383 10.19 19.21 24.59
C CYS A 383 11.15 20.40 24.77
N PRO A 384 10.80 21.61 24.28
CA PRO A 384 11.65 22.80 24.38
C PRO A 384 11.98 23.26 25.81
N ASP A 385 11.22 22.80 26.81
CA ASP A 385 11.44 23.03 28.25
C ASP A 385 12.39 22.00 28.90
N GLY A 386 12.94 21.06 28.11
CA GLY A 386 13.84 20.02 28.59
C GLY A 386 13.15 18.80 29.22
N VAL A 387 11.82 18.71 29.16
CA VAL A 387 11.07 17.55 29.70
C VAL A 387 10.75 16.56 28.58
N GLU A 388 11.15 15.29 28.76
CA GLU A 388 10.71 14.18 27.91
C GLU A 388 9.22 13.89 28.11
N ARG A 389 8.46 13.91 27.01
CA ARG A 389 7.01 13.67 26.95
C ARG A 389 6.66 12.74 25.79
N MET A 390 5.52 12.04 25.88
CA MET A 390 4.94 11.37 24.71
C MET A 390 4.37 12.42 23.74
N VAL A 391 4.97 12.55 22.56
CA VAL A 391 4.52 13.45 21.49
C VAL A 391 3.70 12.68 20.49
N CYS A 392 2.52 13.21 20.17
CA CYS A 392 1.68 12.76 19.07
C CYS A 392 1.86 13.70 17.87
N ARG A 393 2.09 13.09 16.70
CA ARG A 393 2.11 13.73 15.38
C ARG A 393 1.06 13.02 14.53
N ASN A 394 0.09 13.76 14.02
CA ASN A 394 -1.07 13.23 13.29
C ASN A 394 -1.21 13.97 11.95
N ILE A 395 -1.48 13.23 10.88
CA ILE A 395 -1.92 13.79 9.60
C ILE A 395 -3.13 13.02 9.11
N CYS A 396 -4.27 13.69 8.99
CA CYS A 396 -5.53 13.14 8.54
C CYS A 396 -5.99 13.86 7.27
N THR A 397 -6.22 13.13 6.19
CA THR A 397 -6.94 13.62 5.02
C THR A 397 -8.36 13.08 5.05
N ASP A 398 -9.34 13.98 5.00
CA ASP A 398 -10.76 13.67 4.99
C ASP A 398 -11.40 14.22 3.71
N MET A 399 -12.10 13.36 2.97
CA MET A 399 -12.69 13.68 1.67
C MET A 399 -14.18 13.33 1.69
N GLN A 400 -15.03 14.35 1.56
CA GLN A 400 -16.47 14.24 1.48
C GLN A 400 -16.90 14.14 0.01
N VAL A 401 -17.02 12.90 -0.48
CA VAL A 401 -17.41 12.62 -1.87
C VAL A 401 -18.93 12.65 -2.00
N LEU A 402 -19.44 13.55 -2.82
CA LEU A 402 -20.86 13.77 -3.07
C LEU A 402 -21.41 12.70 -4.01
N ARG A 403 -22.62 12.19 -3.72
CA ARG A 403 -23.24 11.13 -4.52
C ARG A 403 -24.48 11.57 -5.30
N ASN A 404 -25.25 12.53 -4.79
CA ASN A 404 -26.58 12.86 -5.31
C ASN A 404 -26.97 14.35 -5.14
N SER A 405 -26.00 15.27 -5.05
CA SER A 405 -26.27 16.64 -4.55
C SER A 405 -25.26 17.70 -5.00
N PRO A 406 -25.65 19.00 -5.00
CA PRO A 406 -24.71 20.10 -5.18
C PRO A 406 -23.70 20.20 -4.01
N LYS A 407 -22.55 20.83 -4.27
CA LYS A 407 -21.48 21.09 -3.29
C LYS A 407 -22.05 21.86 -2.09
N PRO A 408 -22.02 21.32 -0.87
CA PRO A 408 -22.54 22.02 0.30
C PRO A 408 -21.66 23.23 0.60
N ALA A 409 -22.26 24.31 1.09
CA ALA A 409 -21.51 25.37 1.76
C ALA A 409 -21.00 24.81 3.08
N LEU A 410 -19.68 24.76 3.24
CA LEU A 410 -18.99 24.25 4.42
C LEU A 410 -17.76 25.13 4.65
N ASP A 411 -17.64 25.73 5.83
CA ASP A 411 -16.34 26.28 6.24
C ASP A 411 -15.42 25.11 6.59
N VAL A 412 -14.47 24.83 5.69
CA VAL A 412 -13.52 23.71 5.81
C VAL A 412 -12.52 23.96 6.95
N ALA A 413 -12.26 25.21 7.33
CA ALA A 413 -11.34 25.58 8.40
C ALA A 413 -12.00 25.39 9.79
N GLU A 414 -13.25 25.84 9.96
CA GLU A 414 -14.03 25.59 11.18
C GLU A 414 -14.28 24.09 11.37
N PHE A 415 -14.68 23.39 10.30
CA PHE A 415 -14.82 21.93 10.27
C PHE A 415 -13.54 21.21 10.71
N ALA A 416 -12.37 21.67 10.25
CA ALA A 416 -11.09 21.09 10.66
C ALA A 416 -10.81 21.32 12.15
N LEU A 417 -10.85 22.57 12.60
CA LEU A 417 -10.47 22.95 13.95
C LEU A 417 -11.34 22.27 15.03
N LEU A 418 -12.66 22.16 14.82
CA LEU A 418 -13.55 21.54 15.79
C LEU A 418 -13.27 20.04 15.97
N GLU A 419 -13.09 19.29 14.89
CA GLU A 419 -12.84 17.84 14.96
C GLU A 419 -11.47 17.54 15.59
N ASP A 420 -10.41 18.20 15.12
CA ASP A 420 -9.04 17.92 15.56
C ASP A 420 -8.78 18.40 17.02
N MET A 421 -9.46 19.46 17.49
CA MET A 421 -9.45 19.85 18.91
C MET A 421 -10.19 18.85 19.80
N MET A 422 -11.34 18.30 19.36
CA MET A 422 -12.05 17.26 20.10
C MET A 422 -11.21 15.98 20.24
N VAL A 423 -10.46 15.61 19.19
CA VAL A 423 -9.47 14.51 19.25
C VAL A 423 -8.40 14.83 20.29
N TYR A 424 -7.76 16.00 20.22
CA TYR A 424 -6.70 16.39 21.15
C TYR A 424 -7.13 16.33 22.62
N GLU A 425 -8.22 17.01 23.01
CA GLU A 425 -8.67 17.04 24.40
C GLU A 425 -9.07 15.64 24.91
N SER A 426 -9.73 14.82 24.07
CA SER A 426 -10.11 13.45 24.43
C SER A 426 -8.90 12.54 24.65
N ILE A 427 -7.80 12.71 23.88
CA ILE A 427 -6.57 11.97 24.12
C ILE A 427 -5.85 12.52 25.36
N LYS A 428 -5.78 13.84 25.51
CA LYS A 428 -5.13 14.54 26.64
C LYS A 428 -5.72 14.11 27.98
N GLU A 429 -7.04 14.07 28.10
CA GLU A 429 -7.75 13.61 29.30
C GLU A 429 -7.38 12.15 29.64
N GLY A 430 -7.45 11.25 28.66
CA GLY A 430 -7.19 9.83 28.89
C GLY A 430 -5.71 9.45 29.04
N ALA A 431 -4.78 10.19 28.42
CA ALA A 431 -3.36 9.86 28.35
C ALA A 431 -2.51 10.53 29.44
N THR A 432 -2.89 11.72 29.91
CA THR A 432 -2.08 12.50 30.86
C THR A 432 -1.97 11.82 32.23
N ASP A 433 -0.79 11.91 32.85
CA ASP A 433 -0.46 11.41 34.20
C ASP A 433 -0.12 12.53 35.19
N TRP A 434 0.43 13.66 34.72
CA TRP A 434 0.78 14.82 35.56
C TRP A 434 0.39 16.16 34.91
N GLN A 435 0.29 17.22 35.71
CA GLN A 435 0.10 18.59 35.20
C GLN A 435 1.43 19.33 35.16
N ASP A 436 1.61 20.22 34.18
CA ASP A 436 2.77 21.12 34.19
C ASP A 436 2.68 22.02 35.43
N THR A 437 3.71 22.02 36.29
CA THR A 437 3.74 22.91 37.46
C THR A 437 3.81 24.36 36.98
N VAL A 438 2.71 25.10 37.13
CA VAL A 438 2.63 26.52 36.80
C VAL A 438 3.61 27.28 37.69
N VAL A 439 4.74 27.68 37.10
CA VAL A 439 5.62 28.71 37.68
C VAL A 439 4.91 30.03 37.46
N MET A 440 4.47 30.65 38.55
CA MET A 440 3.93 32.03 38.59
C MET A 440 5.06 33.06 38.52
#